data_AF-A0AAV5LX04-F1
#
_entry.id   AF-A0AAV5LX04-F1
#
_cell.length_a   1.000
_cell.length_b   1.000
_cell.length_c   1.000
_cell.angle_alpha   90.00
_cell.angle_beta   90.00
_cell.angle_gamma   90.00
#
_symmetry.space_group_name_H-M   'P 1'
#
loop_
_entity.id
_entity.type
_entity.pdbx_description
1 polymer ?
#
loop_
_entity_poly.entity_id
_entity_poly.type
_entity_poly.pdbx_seq_one_letter_code
_entity_poly.pdbx_strand_id
1 'polypeptide(L)' 'MVENKTMALTAHEGLIAALAVSTAIGLIASASHDKSVKLWK' A
#
# COMPACT_ATOMS: atom_id res chain seq x y z
N MET A 1 5.44 22.38 12.78
CA MET A 1 5.79 21.89 11.44
C MET A 1 5.33 20.43 11.39
N VAL A 2 4.38 20.06 10.53
CA VAL A 2 3.98 18.65 10.40
C VAL A 2 5.05 17.95 9.60
N GLU A 3 5.71 16.97 10.20
CA GLU A 3 6.80 16.23 9.59
C GLU A 3 6.20 15.15 8.67
N ASN A 4 6.41 15.27 7.37
CA ASN A 4 6.05 14.22 6.42
C ASN A 4 7.02 13.05 6.58
N LYS A 5 6.63 12.04 7.36
CA LYS A 5 7.40 10.81 7.53
C LYS A 5 7.14 9.87 6.36
N THR A 6 8.10 9.77 5.44
CA THR A 6 8.09 8.75 4.38
C THR A 6 8.63 7.43 4.94
N MET A 7 7.88 6.35 4.79
CA MET A 7 8.30 5.00 5.16
C MET A 7 8.25 4.11 3.93
N ALA A 8 9.31 3.34 3.68
CA ALA A 8 9.33 2.31 2.65
C ALA A 8 9.13 0.94 3.32
N LEU A 9 8.15 0.18 2.85
CA LEU A 9 7.86 -1.16 3.32
C LEU A 9 7.81 -2.11 2.14
N THR A 10 8.44 -3.27 2.28
CA THR A 10 8.32 -4.35 1.30
C THR A 10 6.90 -4.90 1.35
N ALA A 11 6.04 -4.40 0.45
CA ALA A 11 4.66 -4.82 0.37
C ALA A 11 4.56 -6.22 -0.27
N HIS A 12 5.23 -6.45 -1.40
CA HIS A 12 5.07 -7.64 -2.22
C HIS A 12 6.42 -8.11 -2.78
N GLU A 13 6.54 -9.42 -3.02
CA GLU A 13 7.72 -10.04 -3.66
C GLU A 13 7.72 -9.81 -5.19
N GLY A 14 6.56 -9.49 -5.75
CA GLY A 14 6.36 -9.17 -7.17
C GLY A 14 6.01 -7.70 -7.41
N LEU A 15 6.03 -7.32 -8.70
CA LEU A 15 5.63 -5.99 -9.13
C LEU A 15 4.19 -5.67 -8.72
N ILE A 16 4.04 -4.56 -7.99
CA ILE A 16 2.74 -4.01 -7.64
C ILE A 16 2.10 -3.48 -8.93
N ALA A 17 0.99 -4.09 -9.33
CA ALA A 17 0.25 -3.73 -10.53
C ALA A 17 -0.73 -2.58 -10.28
N ALA A 18 -1.25 -2.50 -9.05
CA ALA A 18 -2.22 -1.48 -8.67
C ALA A 18 -2.10 -1.12 -7.18
N LEU A 19 -2.37 0.15 -6.88
CA LEU A 19 -2.44 0.70 -5.54
C LEU A 19 -3.71 1.56 -5.44
N ALA A 20 -4.51 1.32 -4.40
CA ALA A 20 -5.70 2.11 -4.11
C ALA A 20 -5.66 2.59 -2.65
N VAL A 21 -6.11 3.82 -2.43
CA VAL A 21 -6.17 4.44 -1.09
C VAL A 21 -7.59 4.90 -0.84
N SER A 22 -8.15 4.47 0.29
CA SER A 22 -9.41 4.95 0.82
C SER A 22 -9.15 5.90 1.97
N THR A 23 -9.29 7.19 1.70
CA THR A 23 -9.16 8.26 2.71
C THR A 23 -10.32 8.29 3.70
N ALA A 24 -11.49 7.74 3.34
CA ALA A 24 -12.67 7.71 4.19
C ALA A 24 -12.52 6.81 5.42
N ILE A 25 -11.81 5.68 5.28
CA ILE A 25 -11.60 4.70 6.35
C ILE A 25 -10.12 4.51 6.72
N GLY A 26 -9.21 5.26 6.06
CA GLY A 26 -7.77 5.15 6.27
C GLY A 26 -7.21 3.78 5.86
N LEU A 27 -7.63 3.26 4.72
CA LEU A 27 -7.23 1.93 4.24
C LEU A 27 -6.45 2.06 2.93
N ILE A 28 -5.39 1.28 2.78
CA ILE A 28 -4.61 1.17 1.56
C ILE A 28 -4.72 -0.29 1.08
N ALA A 29 -4.92 -0.48 -0.22
CA ALA A 29 -4.93 -1.80 -0.84
C ALA A 29 -3.88 -1.83 -1.95
N SER A 30 -3.01 -2.84 -1.92
CA SER A 30 -2.00 -3.09 -2.95
C SER A 30 -2.24 -4.44 -3.60
N ALA A 31 -2.23 -4.49 -4.93
CA ALA A 31 -2.36 -5.71 -5.72
C ALA A 31 -1.06 -5.97 -6.49
N SER A 32 -0.57 -7.20 -6.43
CA SER A 32 0.69 -7.58 -7.06
C SER A 32 0.56 -8.83 -7.94
N HIS A 33 1.52 -8.98 -8.85
CA HIS A 33 1.68 -10.17 -9.69
C HIS A 33 2.11 -11.41 -8.90
N ASP A 34 2.43 -11.26 -7.60
CA ASP A 34 2.62 -12.38 -6.68
C ASP A 34 1.32 -13.13 -6.33
N LYS A 35 0.21 -12.79 -7.01
CA LYS A 35 -1.14 -13.35 -6.84
C LYS A 35 -1.77 -13.03 -5.48
N SER A 36 -1.29 -11.99 -4.80
CA SER A 36 -1.83 -11.54 -3.53
C SER A 36 -2.30 -10.08 -3.60
N VAL A 37 -3.29 -9.79 -2.75
CA VAL A 37 -3.73 -8.44 -2.44
C VAL A 37 -3.50 -8.22 -0.96
N LYS A 38 -2.80 -7.15 -0.60
CA LYS A 38 -2.56 -6.78 0.79
C LYS A 38 -3.32 -5.51 1.15
N LEU A 39 -3.94 -5.53 2.33
CA LEU A 39 -4.65 -4.40 2.93
C LEU A 39 -3.83 -3.86 4.10
N TRP A 40 -3.71 -2.54 4.18
CA TRP A 40 -2.92 -1.82 5.17
C TRP A 40 -3.77 -0.74 5.82
N LYS A 41 -3.59 -0.53 7.13
CA LYS A 41 -4.25 0.48 7.94
C LYS A 41 -3.21 1.29 8.71
#